data_AF-K2DFZ3-F1
#
_entry.id   AF-K2DFZ3-F1
#
_cell.length_a   1.000
_cell.length_b   1.000
_cell.length_c   1.000
_cell.angle_alpha   90.00
_cell.angle_beta   90.00
_cell.angle_gamma   90.00
#
_symmetry.space_group_name_H-M   'P 1'
#
loop_
_entity.id
_entity.type
_entity.pdbx_description
1 polymer ?
#
loop_
_entity_poly.entity_id
_entity_poly.type
_entity_poly.pdbx_seq_one_letter_code
_entity_poly.pdbx_strand_id
1 'polypeptide(L)'
;MGSPQAFPDVVESSGVLARNVRALNSGDSELGVESLGEQFKSDLEGATPLMESAERNAGVVMGQQKILMQVGDALRTINRQSSDLLEIAETVSSLKLQQNAPAAEISAAGQLVMLTQRIGKSANEFQTMEGVSPEAVFLLGKDLNSFKEIAQGLLDGSPELRLTATKDAQTREQLEALIKLYEETRTQASAILGNLQGLVSAREAQSSIISDSEPLRRQLEGLQDKLSSQTGLGAGQFAALALAGLFVLLCGIGISRVQLLDSRGRQAAAEGQQKDAKRQEQEAKRVNDANQAAILRLMNELQSVAEGDLTQEATVTEDITGAIADSVNYTVEELRQLVGSVQNTATRVAQTTAQVDSTSTELLAASTEQLREIRETGRSVLDMATRINEVSTQAQESATVARQSLQAADSGLQAVQNAIGGMNSIRDQIQDTSKRIKRLGESSQEIGEITELISDITEQTNVLALNAAIQAASAGDAGRGFSVVAEEVQRLAERSADATRQISALVKAIQTDTQDAVAAMERSTQGVVEGARLSDSAGTALTEIDRVSRRLAELIEQISSSTSREAVLANEVADNIQHIFAVTEQTGEGTRTTAQQVRELSHMAEELRQSVARFKIA
;
A
#
# COMPACT_ATOMS: atom_id res chain seq x y z
N MET A 1 -17.25 -12.98 4.69
CA MET A 1 -18.55 -12.93 3.98
C MET A 1 -19.19 -14.31 3.97
N GLY A 2 -20.49 -14.42 4.26
CA GLY A 2 -21.23 -15.68 4.12
C GLY A 2 -20.93 -16.79 5.14
N SER A 3 -20.58 -16.45 6.39
CA SER A 3 -20.37 -17.48 7.44
C SER A 3 -21.70 -18.14 7.82
N PRO A 4 -21.85 -19.47 7.70
CA PRO A 4 -23.09 -20.17 8.06
C PRO A 4 -23.53 -19.95 9.51
N GLN A 5 -22.56 -19.77 10.42
CA GLN A 5 -22.81 -19.58 11.85
C GLN A 5 -23.35 -18.18 12.19
N ALA A 6 -23.08 -17.16 11.36
CA ALA A 6 -23.49 -15.79 11.63
C ALA A 6 -24.96 -15.50 11.26
N PHE A 7 -25.57 -16.32 10.39
CA PHE A 7 -26.96 -16.10 9.98
C PHE A 7 -27.97 -16.34 11.11
N PRO A 8 -27.87 -17.42 11.93
CA PRO A 8 -28.66 -17.56 13.13
C PRO A 8 -28.55 -16.37 14.08
N ASP A 9 -27.33 -15.86 14.31
CA ASP A 9 -27.10 -14.73 15.22
C ASP A 9 -27.80 -13.46 14.75
N VAL A 10 -27.85 -13.20 13.43
CA VAL A 10 -28.56 -12.05 12.85
C VAL A 10 -30.07 -12.18 13.06
N VAL A 11 -30.63 -13.37 12.87
CA VAL A 11 -32.06 -13.64 13.10
C VAL A 11 -32.41 -13.49 14.57
N GLU A 12 -31.61 -14.07 15.46
CA GLU A 12 -31.80 -13.99 16.90
C GLU A 12 -31.67 -12.54 17.39
N SER A 13 -30.60 -11.84 17.03
CA SER A 13 -30.34 -10.46 17.48
C SER A 13 -31.42 -9.49 17.01
N SER A 14 -31.81 -9.56 15.72
CA SER A 14 -32.88 -8.72 15.18
C SER A 14 -34.24 -9.05 15.80
N GLY A 15 -34.51 -10.34 16.04
CA GLY A 15 -35.73 -10.81 16.69
C GLY A 15 -35.83 -10.36 18.15
N VAL A 16 -34.75 -10.47 18.93
CA VAL A 16 -34.68 -10.01 20.32
C VAL A 16 -34.87 -8.50 20.39
N LEU A 17 -34.18 -7.73 19.54
CA LEU A 17 -34.33 -6.28 19.47
C LEU A 17 -35.78 -5.89 19.17
N ALA A 18 -36.37 -6.47 18.12
CA ALA A 18 -37.72 -6.11 17.71
C ALA A 18 -38.77 -6.52 18.75
N ARG A 19 -38.62 -7.70 19.36
CA ARG A 19 -39.49 -8.18 20.44
C ARG A 19 -39.40 -7.25 21.66
N ASN A 20 -38.20 -6.91 22.11
CA ASN A 20 -38.00 -6.07 23.30
C ASN A 20 -38.55 -4.65 23.10
N VAL A 21 -38.28 -4.01 21.95
CA VAL A 21 -38.79 -2.66 21.68
C VAL A 21 -40.32 -2.64 21.56
N ARG A 22 -40.93 -3.67 20.93
CA ARG A 22 -42.40 -3.82 20.88
C ARG A 22 -43.01 -4.09 22.25
N ALA A 23 -42.34 -4.88 23.09
CA ALA A 23 -42.76 -5.16 24.46
C ALA A 23 -42.79 -3.88 25.31
N LEU A 24 -41.80 -3.00 25.17
CA LEU A 24 -41.78 -1.71 25.85
C LEU A 24 -42.94 -0.79 25.42
N ASN A 25 -43.36 -0.88 24.15
CA ASN A 25 -44.44 -0.06 23.61
C ASN A 25 -45.84 -0.62 23.96
N SER A 26 -46.06 -1.91 23.79
CA SER A 26 -47.39 -2.54 23.86
C SER A 26 -47.61 -3.51 25.02
N GLY A 27 -46.56 -3.81 25.79
CA GLY A 27 -46.53 -4.85 26.82
C GLY A 27 -46.29 -6.25 26.22
N ASP A 28 -45.60 -7.11 26.96
CA ASP A 28 -45.42 -8.52 26.63
C ASP A 28 -45.52 -9.36 27.92
N SER A 29 -46.58 -10.16 28.02
CA SER A 29 -46.89 -10.99 29.19
C SER A 29 -45.93 -12.17 29.37
N GLU A 30 -45.28 -12.64 28.30
CA GLU A 30 -44.27 -13.72 28.39
C GLU A 30 -42.93 -13.18 28.90
N LEU A 31 -42.58 -11.94 28.55
CA LEU A 31 -41.37 -11.27 29.06
C LEU A 31 -41.58 -10.62 30.43
N GLY A 32 -42.82 -10.54 30.92
CA GLY A 32 -43.15 -9.86 32.18
C GLY A 32 -42.97 -8.34 32.11
N VAL A 33 -43.07 -7.76 30.90
CA VAL A 33 -42.85 -6.33 30.65
C VAL A 33 -44.21 -5.65 30.47
N GLU A 34 -44.52 -4.68 31.33
CA GLU A 34 -45.70 -3.81 31.16
C GLU A 34 -45.40 -2.68 30.16
N SER A 35 -46.44 -2.19 29.46
CA SER A 35 -46.30 -1.06 28.53
C SER A 35 -45.84 0.20 29.25
N LEU A 36 -44.81 0.85 28.71
CA LEU A 36 -44.37 2.17 29.16
C LEU A 36 -45.42 3.19 28.69
N GLY A 37 -46.28 3.62 29.62
CA GLY A 37 -47.40 4.54 29.32
C GLY A 37 -47.02 5.87 28.65
N GLU A 38 -48.02 6.74 28.42
CA GLU A 38 -47.93 7.99 27.62
C GLU A 38 -46.70 8.88 27.89
N GLN A 39 -46.14 8.87 29.11
CA GLN A 39 -44.96 9.65 29.49
C GLN A 39 -43.67 9.28 28.73
N PHE A 40 -43.55 8.07 28.18
CA PHE A 40 -42.36 7.59 27.44
C PHE A 40 -42.61 7.42 25.94
N LYS A 41 -43.80 7.82 25.46
CA LYS A 41 -44.25 7.59 24.09
C LYS A 41 -43.38 8.30 23.06
N SER A 42 -42.94 9.52 23.33
CA SER A 42 -42.06 10.30 22.44
C SER A 42 -40.69 9.63 22.22
N ASP A 43 -40.12 9.03 23.28
CA ASP A 43 -38.84 8.33 23.21
C ASP A 43 -38.98 7.00 22.43
N LEU A 44 -40.10 6.30 22.63
CA LEU A 44 -40.43 5.09 21.87
C LEU A 44 -40.77 5.38 20.39
N GLU A 45 -41.40 6.51 20.09
CA GLU A 45 -41.66 6.97 18.72
C GLU A 45 -40.37 7.27 17.96
N GLY A 46 -39.29 7.66 18.66
CA GLY A 46 -37.96 7.84 18.08
C GLY A 46 -37.23 6.52 17.80
N ALA A 47 -37.38 5.51 18.66
CA ALA A 47 -36.69 4.22 18.55
C ALA A 47 -37.39 3.22 17.61
N THR A 48 -38.72 3.24 17.53
CA THR A 48 -39.51 2.25 16.79
C THR A 48 -39.19 2.19 15.29
N PRO A 49 -39.10 3.32 14.55
CA PRO A 49 -38.79 3.29 13.12
C PRO A 49 -37.39 2.75 12.80
N LEU A 50 -36.42 3.02 13.69
CA LEU A 50 -35.04 2.53 13.55
C LEU A 50 -34.97 1.01 13.82
N MET A 51 -35.72 0.52 14.80
CA MET A 51 -35.86 -0.92 15.04
C MET A 51 -36.53 -1.64 13.86
N GLU A 52 -37.62 -1.08 13.31
CA GLU A 52 -38.30 -1.65 12.15
C GLU A 52 -37.42 -1.64 10.88
N SER A 53 -36.63 -0.58 10.70
CA SER A 53 -35.61 -0.51 9.65
C SER A 53 -34.58 -1.63 9.82
N ALA A 54 -34.04 -1.81 11.03
CA ALA A 54 -33.07 -2.84 11.33
C ALA A 54 -33.62 -4.27 11.11
N GLU A 55 -34.86 -4.55 11.54
CA GLU A 55 -35.53 -5.85 11.33
C GLU A 55 -35.76 -6.13 9.83
N ARG A 56 -36.25 -5.12 9.08
CA ARG A 56 -36.46 -5.23 7.64
C ARG A 56 -35.15 -5.51 6.89
N ASN A 57 -34.11 -4.74 7.19
CA ASN A 57 -32.80 -4.88 6.56
C ASN A 57 -32.14 -6.22 6.96
N ALA A 58 -32.32 -6.70 8.19
CA ALA A 58 -31.90 -8.04 8.58
C ALA A 58 -32.61 -9.12 7.74
N GLY A 59 -33.91 -8.94 7.47
CA GLY A 59 -34.68 -9.77 6.55
C GLY A 59 -34.13 -9.77 5.11
N VAL A 60 -33.67 -8.61 4.61
CA VAL A 60 -33.03 -8.51 3.29
C VAL A 60 -31.72 -9.30 3.24
N VAL A 61 -30.86 -9.16 4.26
CA VAL A 61 -29.61 -9.93 4.37
C VAL A 61 -29.88 -11.44 4.41
N MET A 62 -30.89 -11.86 5.18
CA MET A 62 -31.29 -13.27 5.26
C MET A 62 -31.87 -13.79 3.95
N GLY A 63 -32.63 -12.97 3.22
CA GLY A 63 -33.11 -13.32 1.87
C GLY A 63 -31.98 -13.58 0.87
N GLN A 64 -30.80 -13.01 1.10
CA GLN A 64 -29.60 -13.19 0.28
C GLN A 64 -28.63 -14.25 0.85
N GLN A 65 -29.01 -15.02 1.88
CA GLN A 65 -28.13 -15.99 2.56
C GLN A 65 -27.42 -16.94 1.58
N LYS A 66 -28.16 -17.56 0.66
CA LYS A 66 -27.59 -18.50 -0.32
C LYS A 66 -26.56 -17.83 -1.22
N ILE A 67 -26.86 -16.61 -1.66
CA ILE A 67 -25.98 -15.81 -2.51
C ILE A 67 -24.71 -15.42 -1.75
N LEU A 68 -24.84 -14.94 -0.52
CA LEU A 68 -23.70 -14.56 0.32
C LEU A 68 -22.78 -15.75 0.62
N MET A 69 -23.32 -16.95 0.84
CA MET A 69 -22.53 -18.17 0.99
C MET A 69 -21.82 -18.56 -0.32
N GLN A 70 -22.54 -18.54 -1.46
CA GLN A 70 -21.96 -18.86 -2.76
C GLN A 70 -20.84 -17.88 -3.15
N VAL A 71 -21.04 -16.58 -2.95
CA VAL A 71 -20.03 -15.55 -3.17
C VAL A 71 -18.85 -15.73 -2.21
N GLY A 72 -19.11 -16.03 -0.94
CA GLY A 72 -18.07 -16.32 0.05
C GLY A 72 -17.20 -17.54 -0.31
N ASP A 73 -17.81 -18.60 -0.81
CA ASP A 73 -17.11 -19.81 -1.29
C ASP A 73 -16.31 -19.53 -2.57
N ALA A 74 -16.90 -18.81 -3.51
CA ALA A 74 -16.23 -18.40 -4.74
C ALA A 74 -14.99 -17.55 -4.44
N LEU A 75 -15.11 -16.56 -3.54
CA LEU A 75 -14.00 -15.70 -3.12
C LEU A 75 -12.88 -16.48 -2.44
N ARG A 76 -13.22 -17.42 -1.53
CA ARG A 76 -12.22 -18.29 -0.89
C ARG A 76 -11.49 -19.16 -1.92
N THR A 77 -12.23 -19.66 -2.90
CA THR A 77 -11.68 -20.49 -3.97
C THR A 77 -10.76 -19.68 -4.88
N ILE A 78 -11.18 -18.48 -5.31
CA ILE A 78 -10.35 -17.57 -6.11
C ILE A 78 -9.07 -17.20 -5.36
N ASN A 79 -9.13 -16.87 -4.07
CA ASN A 79 -7.94 -16.56 -3.29
C ASN A 79 -6.97 -17.74 -3.21
N ARG A 80 -7.47 -18.96 -3.03
CA ARG A 80 -6.62 -20.16 -3.04
C ARG A 80 -5.99 -20.37 -4.41
N GLN A 81 -6.81 -20.36 -5.46
CA GLN A 81 -6.35 -20.60 -6.85
C GLN A 81 -5.47 -19.48 -7.39
N SER A 82 -5.59 -18.25 -6.88
CA SER A 82 -4.74 -17.12 -7.28
C SER A 82 -3.27 -17.37 -6.92
N SER A 83 -3.01 -18.06 -5.80
CA SER A 83 -1.66 -18.48 -5.41
C SER A 83 -1.12 -19.53 -6.37
N ASP A 84 -1.93 -20.55 -6.67
CA ASP A 84 -1.56 -21.63 -7.59
C ASP A 84 -1.34 -21.10 -9.03
N LEU A 85 -2.18 -20.16 -9.49
CA LEU A 85 -2.04 -19.48 -10.78
C LEU A 85 -0.74 -18.67 -10.85
N LEU A 86 -0.38 -17.99 -9.77
CA LEU A 86 0.84 -17.20 -9.68
C LEU A 86 2.08 -18.08 -9.84
N GLU A 87 2.14 -19.19 -9.11
CA GLU A 87 3.27 -20.13 -9.16
C GLU A 87 3.48 -20.70 -10.58
N ILE A 88 2.40 -21.10 -11.25
CA ILE A 88 2.48 -21.60 -12.63
C ILE A 88 2.88 -20.47 -13.60
N ALA A 89 2.33 -19.26 -13.44
CA ALA A 89 2.67 -18.11 -14.29
C ALA A 89 4.15 -17.68 -14.14
N GLU A 90 4.69 -17.70 -12.92
CA GLU A 90 6.12 -17.46 -12.66
C GLU A 90 6.99 -18.54 -13.28
N THR A 91 6.56 -19.80 -13.22
CA THR A 91 7.24 -20.92 -13.87
C THR A 91 7.29 -20.72 -15.39
N VAL A 92 6.18 -20.35 -16.01
CA VAL A 92 6.11 -20.01 -17.46
C VAL A 92 7.05 -18.84 -17.78
N SER A 93 7.06 -17.79 -16.97
CA SER A 93 7.94 -16.63 -17.13
C SER A 93 9.43 -17.03 -17.06
N SER A 94 9.80 -17.85 -16.08
CA SER A 94 11.16 -18.37 -15.91
C SER A 94 11.60 -19.23 -17.10
N LEU A 95 10.72 -20.12 -17.59
CA LEU A 95 11.00 -20.94 -18.77
C LEU A 95 11.21 -20.09 -20.03
N LYS A 96 10.38 -19.06 -20.25
CA LYS A 96 10.52 -18.13 -21.37
C LYS A 96 11.82 -17.33 -21.31
N LEU A 97 12.25 -16.92 -20.12
CA LEU A 97 13.54 -16.26 -19.90
C LEU A 97 14.71 -17.21 -20.21
N GLN A 98 14.67 -18.45 -19.71
CA GLN A 98 15.72 -19.46 -19.96
C GLN A 98 15.85 -19.82 -21.45
N GLN A 99 14.74 -19.81 -22.18
CA GLN A 99 14.67 -20.11 -23.62
C GLN A 99 15.09 -18.92 -24.50
N ASN A 100 15.48 -17.77 -23.93
CA ASN A 100 15.75 -16.53 -24.66
C ASN A 100 14.60 -16.16 -25.61
N ALA A 101 13.36 -16.27 -25.14
CA ALA A 101 12.18 -15.95 -25.92
C ALA A 101 12.15 -14.47 -26.35
N PRO A 102 11.45 -14.12 -27.44
CA PRO A 102 11.29 -12.73 -27.86
C PRO A 102 10.75 -11.83 -26.73
N ALA A 103 11.16 -10.56 -26.71
CA ALA A 103 10.76 -9.61 -25.66
C ALA A 103 9.23 -9.49 -25.48
N ALA A 104 8.45 -9.65 -26.56
CA ALA A 104 6.99 -9.65 -26.51
C ALA A 104 6.44 -10.84 -25.70
N GLU A 105 7.05 -12.02 -25.79
CA GLU A 105 6.64 -13.22 -25.04
C GLU A 105 7.04 -13.13 -23.58
N ILE A 106 8.23 -12.59 -23.28
CA ILE A 106 8.68 -12.33 -21.90
C ILE A 106 7.75 -11.31 -21.24
N SER A 107 7.39 -10.22 -21.95
CA SER A 107 6.45 -9.22 -21.45
C SER A 107 5.07 -9.82 -21.21
N ALA A 108 4.56 -10.66 -22.13
CA ALA A 108 3.29 -11.36 -21.97
C ALA A 108 3.28 -12.30 -20.75
N ALA A 109 4.36 -13.07 -20.53
CA ALA A 109 4.48 -13.92 -19.35
C ALA A 109 4.53 -13.10 -18.04
N GLY A 110 5.25 -11.97 -18.03
CA GLY A 110 5.23 -11.03 -16.91
C GLY A 110 3.86 -10.39 -16.66
N GLN A 111 3.10 -10.10 -17.72
CA GLN A 111 1.72 -9.62 -17.60
C GLN A 111 0.79 -10.66 -16.97
N LEU A 112 0.95 -11.95 -17.28
CA LEU A 112 0.18 -13.01 -16.63
C LEU A 112 0.40 -13.02 -15.11
N VAL A 113 1.66 -12.92 -14.66
CA VAL A 113 2.03 -12.84 -13.23
C VAL A 113 1.35 -11.64 -12.55
N MET A 114 1.36 -10.47 -13.18
CA MET A 114 0.68 -9.29 -12.64
C MET A 114 -0.84 -9.46 -12.61
N LEU A 115 -1.42 -10.06 -13.66
CA LEU A 115 -2.86 -10.29 -13.76
C LEU A 115 -3.37 -11.29 -12.71
N THR A 116 -2.62 -12.33 -12.33
CA THR A 116 -3.04 -13.24 -11.25
C THR A 116 -3.22 -12.49 -9.94
N GLN A 117 -2.26 -11.63 -9.59
CA GLN A 117 -2.32 -10.81 -8.38
C GLN A 117 -3.47 -9.80 -8.43
N ARG A 118 -3.69 -9.15 -9.59
CA ARG A 118 -4.76 -8.17 -9.76
C ARG A 118 -6.15 -8.81 -9.68
N ILE A 119 -6.35 -9.99 -10.26
CA ILE A 119 -7.59 -10.77 -10.15
C ILE A 119 -7.88 -11.10 -8.68
N GLY A 120 -6.90 -11.57 -7.92
CA GLY A 120 -7.05 -11.84 -6.49
C GLY A 120 -7.40 -10.58 -5.70
N LYS A 121 -6.73 -9.45 -5.98
CA LYS A 121 -7.02 -8.17 -5.34
C LYS A 121 -8.44 -7.67 -5.65
N SER A 122 -8.83 -7.62 -6.92
CA SER A 122 -10.16 -7.16 -7.34
C SER A 122 -11.26 -8.07 -6.80
N ALA A 123 -11.02 -9.37 -6.66
CA ALA A 123 -11.94 -10.28 -5.98
C ALA A 123 -12.07 -9.94 -4.48
N ASN A 124 -10.98 -9.58 -3.80
CA ASN A 124 -11.03 -9.20 -2.38
C ASN A 124 -11.74 -7.86 -2.12
N GLU A 125 -11.80 -6.97 -3.11
CA GLU A 125 -12.57 -5.71 -2.99
C GLU A 125 -14.07 -5.95 -2.78
N PHE A 126 -14.60 -7.13 -3.13
CA PHE A 126 -15.99 -7.51 -2.81
C PHE A 126 -16.23 -7.79 -1.32
N GLN A 127 -15.16 -7.94 -0.52
CA GLN A 127 -15.23 -8.17 0.92
C GLN A 127 -15.26 -6.89 1.75
N THR A 128 -14.98 -5.72 1.16
CA THR A 128 -14.91 -4.44 1.88
C THR A 128 -16.28 -4.02 2.43
N MET A 129 -16.28 -3.31 3.57
CA MET A 129 -17.53 -2.88 4.22
C MET A 129 -18.26 -1.77 3.45
N GLU A 130 -17.57 -1.04 2.57
CA GLU A 130 -18.10 0.11 1.82
C GLU A 130 -18.98 -0.27 0.62
N GLY A 131 -19.19 -1.57 0.38
CA GLY A 131 -20.05 -2.08 -0.68
C GLY A 131 -19.27 -2.57 -1.91
N VAL A 132 -20.01 -2.97 -2.95
CA VAL A 132 -19.41 -3.51 -4.17
C VAL A 132 -18.99 -2.35 -5.08
N SER A 133 -17.69 -2.12 -5.22
CA SER A 133 -17.15 -1.11 -6.13
C SER A 133 -17.48 -1.47 -7.59
N PRO A 134 -18.14 -0.57 -8.36
CA PRO A 134 -18.35 -0.78 -9.81
C PRO A 134 -17.03 -0.94 -10.58
N GLU A 135 -15.96 -0.31 -10.08
CA GLU A 135 -14.62 -0.41 -10.64
C GLU A 135 -14.05 -1.81 -10.42
N ALA A 136 -14.20 -2.38 -9.23
CA ALA A 136 -13.76 -3.75 -8.91
C ALA A 136 -14.44 -4.80 -9.82
N VAL A 137 -15.74 -4.61 -10.08
CA VAL A 137 -16.55 -5.44 -10.98
C VAL A 137 -15.99 -5.40 -12.40
N PHE A 138 -15.74 -4.19 -12.91
CA PHE A 138 -15.23 -3.99 -14.25
C PHE A 138 -13.80 -4.55 -14.41
N LEU A 139 -12.91 -4.23 -13.47
CA LEU A 139 -11.52 -4.67 -13.47
C LEU A 139 -11.42 -6.18 -13.39
N LEU A 140 -12.17 -6.83 -12.50
CA LEU A 140 -12.18 -8.29 -12.40
C LEU A 140 -12.57 -8.95 -13.74
N GLY A 141 -13.62 -8.45 -14.39
CA GLY A 141 -14.03 -8.95 -15.71
C GLY A 141 -12.99 -8.72 -16.81
N LYS A 142 -12.40 -7.52 -16.85
CA LYS A 142 -11.34 -7.16 -17.81
C LYS A 142 -10.11 -8.04 -17.63
N ASP A 143 -9.65 -8.21 -16.39
CA ASP A 143 -8.41 -8.92 -16.08
C ASP A 143 -8.52 -10.40 -16.37
N LEU A 144 -9.67 -11.00 -16.08
CA LEU A 144 -9.95 -12.38 -16.46
C LEU A 144 -9.87 -12.54 -17.99
N ASN A 145 -10.45 -11.63 -18.77
CA ASN A 145 -10.40 -11.72 -20.22
C ASN A 145 -8.98 -11.54 -20.76
N SER A 146 -8.25 -10.51 -20.29
CA SER A 146 -6.86 -10.28 -20.70
C SER A 146 -5.95 -11.45 -20.32
N PHE A 147 -6.16 -12.06 -19.15
CA PHE A 147 -5.41 -13.25 -18.74
C PHE A 147 -5.60 -14.40 -19.73
N LYS A 148 -6.84 -14.67 -20.13
CA LYS A 148 -7.16 -15.71 -21.11
C LYS A 148 -6.52 -15.44 -22.46
N GLU A 149 -6.68 -14.23 -22.99
CA GLU A 149 -6.13 -13.85 -24.29
C GLU A 149 -4.62 -14.00 -24.34
N ILE A 150 -3.92 -13.58 -23.28
CA ILE A 150 -2.46 -13.68 -23.20
C ILE A 150 -2.02 -15.14 -23.02
N ALA A 151 -2.66 -15.90 -22.13
CA ALA A 151 -2.30 -17.29 -21.88
C ALA A 151 -2.52 -18.17 -23.13
N GLN A 152 -3.66 -18.00 -23.81
CA GLN A 152 -3.94 -18.66 -25.09
C GLN A 152 -3.02 -18.16 -26.20
N GLY A 153 -2.73 -16.86 -26.24
CA GLY A 153 -1.78 -16.27 -27.20
C GLY A 153 -0.36 -16.81 -27.07
N LEU A 154 0.10 -17.13 -25.85
CA LEU A 154 1.38 -17.80 -25.61
C LEU A 154 1.36 -19.29 -25.97
N LEU A 155 0.21 -19.95 -25.83
CA LEU A 155 0.04 -21.37 -26.14
C LEU A 155 -0.08 -21.62 -27.65
N ASP A 156 -1.04 -20.95 -28.30
CA ASP A 156 -1.48 -21.20 -29.68
C ASP A 156 -0.98 -20.13 -30.67
N GLY A 157 -0.42 -19.03 -30.18
CA GLY A 157 -0.03 -17.87 -30.98
C GLY A 157 -1.18 -16.86 -31.14
N SER A 158 -0.83 -15.57 -31.20
CA SER A 158 -1.79 -14.49 -31.44
C SER A 158 -1.18 -13.43 -32.35
N PRO A 159 -1.71 -13.22 -33.58
CA PRO A 159 -1.26 -12.16 -34.47
C PRO A 159 -1.48 -10.76 -33.89
N GLU A 160 -2.57 -10.58 -33.14
CA GLU A 160 -2.98 -9.31 -32.54
C GLU A 160 -2.03 -8.89 -31.41
N LEU A 161 -1.64 -9.84 -30.57
CA LEU A 161 -0.67 -9.62 -29.48
C LEU A 161 0.79 -9.78 -29.94
N ARG A 162 1.02 -10.12 -31.21
CA ARG A 162 2.34 -10.43 -31.79
C ARG A 162 3.07 -11.55 -31.03
N LEU A 163 2.32 -12.57 -30.60
CA LEU A 163 2.83 -13.74 -29.88
C LEU A 163 2.94 -14.94 -30.82
N THR A 164 4.02 -15.69 -30.69
CA THR A 164 4.18 -16.95 -31.42
C THR A 164 3.81 -18.15 -30.56
N ALA A 165 3.20 -19.16 -31.19
CA ALA A 165 2.80 -20.38 -30.51
C ALA A 165 4.02 -21.08 -29.89
N THR A 166 3.92 -21.45 -28.61
CA THR A 166 5.02 -22.16 -27.97
C THR A 166 5.21 -23.56 -28.60
N LYS A 167 6.47 -23.85 -28.96
CA LYS A 167 6.90 -25.15 -29.50
C LYS A 167 7.57 -26.03 -28.44
N ASP A 168 7.95 -25.43 -27.31
CA ASP A 168 8.56 -26.14 -26.21
C ASP A 168 7.51 -26.94 -25.42
N ALA A 169 7.79 -28.22 -25.21
CA ALA A 169 6.85 -29.16 -24.59
C ALA A 169 6.58 -28.83 -23.11
N GLN A 170 7.62 -28.41 -22.38
CA GLN A 170 7.49 -28.08 -20.96
C GLN A 170 6.71 -26.78 -20.74
N THR A 171 7.01 -25.74 -21.50
CA THR A 171 6.25 -24.48 -21.48
C THR A 171 4.79 -24.70 -21.89
N ARG A 172 4.54 -25.57 -22.88
CA ARG A 172 3.19 -25.94 -23.31
C ARG A 172 2.41 -26.61 -22.18
N GLU A 173 2.98 -27.60 -21.50
CA GLU A 173 2.34 -28.30 -20.38
C GLU A 173 1.98 -27.32 -19.25
N GLN A 174 2.88 -26.39 -18.91
CA GLN A 174 2.62 -25.38 -17.88
C GLN A 174 1.51 -24.40 -18.29
N LEU A 175 1.49 -23.95 -19.56
CA LEU A 175 0.42 -23.09 -20.07
C LEU A 175 -0.94 -23.80 -20.10
N GLU A 176 -0.98 -25.10 -20.44
CA GLU A 176 -2.21 -25.91 -20.39
C GLU A 176 -2.72 -26.05 -18.95
N ALA A 177 -1.83 -26.31 -17.98
CA ALA A 177 -2.17 -26.34 -16.57
C ALA A 177 -2.68 -24.97 -16.07
N LEU A 178 -2.02 -23.88 -16.47
CA LEU A 178 -2.40 -22.51 -16.14
C LEU A 178 -3.80 -22.18 -16.66
N ILE A 179 -4.08 -22.49 -17.93
CA ILE A 179 -5.37 -22.21 -18.57
C ILE A 179 -6.48 -23.04 -17.91
N LYS A 180 -6.22 -24.31 -17.59
CA LYS A 180 -7.19 -25.17 -16.90
C LYS A 180 -7.57 -24.58 -15.54
N LEU A 181 -6.58 -24.21 -14.73
CA LEU A 181 -6.82 -23.61 -13.42
C LEU A 181 -7.53 -22.25 -13.55
N TYR A 182 -7.16 -21.46 -14.55
CA TYR A 182 -7.81 -20.19 -14.84
C TYR A 182 -9.29 -20.37 -15.18
N GLU A 183 -9.68 -21.38 -15.96
CA GLU A 183 -11.10 -21.62 -16.28
C GLU A 183 -11.92 -21.98 -15.03
N GLU A 184 -11.32 -22.68 -14.07
CA GLU A 184 -11.93 -22.91 -12.76
C GLU A 184 -12.12 -21.58 -12.01
N THR A 185 -11.08 -20.73 -11.95
CA THR A 185 -11.14 -19.41 -11.32
C THR A 185 -12.15 -18.48 -11.99
N ARG A 186 -12.22 -18.49 -13.33
CA ARG A 186 -13.18 -17.72 -14.12
C ARG A 186 -14.62 -18.16 -13.82
N THR A 187 -14.84 -19.45 -13.59
CA THR A 187 -16.16 -19.99 -13.21
C THR A 187 -16.59 -19.43 -11.85
N GLN A 188 -15.68 -19.40 -10.87
CA GLN A 188 -15.95 -18.81 -9.56
C GLN A 188 -16.20 -17.30 -9.66
N ALA A 189 -15.39 -16.58 -10.42
CA ALA A 189 -15.58 -15.15 -10.63
C ALA A 189 -16.91 -14.83 -11.33
N SER A 190 -17.32 -15.68 -12.29
CA SER A 190 -18.63 -15.55 -12.94
C SER A 190 -19.78 -15.76 -11.96
N ALA A 191 -19.63 -16.65 -10.96
CA ALA A 191 -20.62 -16.82 -9.90
C ALA A 191 -20.74 -15.57 -9.02
N ILE A 192 -19.66 -14.82 -8.81
CA ILE A 192 -19.69 -13.53 -8.09
C ILE A 192 -20.38 -12.46 -8.95
N LEU A 193 -19.95 -12.31 -10.19
CA LEU A 193 -20.49 -11.33 -11.14
C LEU A 193 -21.96 -11.58 -11.47
N GLY A 194 -22.41 -12.83 -11.49
CA GLY A 194 -23.82 -13.20 -11.71
C GLY A 194 -24.73 -12.88 -10.51
N ASN A 195 -24.17 -12.71 -9.32
CA ASN A 195 -24.91 -12.46 -8.08
C ASN A 195 -24.74 -11.02 -7.54
N LEU A 196 -24.25 -10.10 -8.35
CA LEU A 196 -23.98 -8.71 -7.95
C LEU A 196 -25.20 -8.02 -7.32
N GLN A 197 -26.38 -8.18 -7.92
CA GLN A 197 -27.59 -7.53 -7.42
C GLN A 197 -27.93 -8.00 -5.99
N GLY A 198 -27.83 -9.29 -5.72
CA GLY A 198 -28.06 -9.83 -4.37
C GLY A 198 -27.01 -9.38 -3.37
N LEU A 199 -25.74 -9.31 -3.81
CA LEU A 199 -24.65 -8.82 -2.98
C LEU A 199 -24.79 -7.33 -2.63
N VAL A 200 -25.18 -6.50 -3.60
CA VAL A 200 -25.44 -5.06 -3.41
C VAL A 200 -26.61 -4.87 -2.45
N SER A 201 -27.74 -5.57 -2.66
CA SER A 201 -28.90 -5.46 -1.77
C SER A 201 -28.57 -5.90 -0.33
N ALA A 202 -27.75 -6.94 -0.14
CA ALA A 202 -27.30 -7.36 1.19
C ALA A 202 -26.36 -6.32 1.83
N ARG A 203 -25.50 -5.65 1.04
CA ARG A 203 -24.58 -4.61 1.53
C ARG A 203 -25.30 -3.32 1.90
N GLU A 204 -26.25 -2.87 1.10
CA GLU A 204 -27.10 -1.72 1.41
C GLU A 204 -27.85 -1.96 2.72
N ALA A 205 -28.47 -3.14 2.87
CA ALA A 205 -29.15 -3.53 4.09
C ALA A 205 -28.20 -3.57 5.30
N GLN A 206 -27.01 -4.14 5.15
CA GLN A 206 -25.97 -4.14 6.20
C GLN A 206 -25.57 -2.70 6.59
N SER A 207 -25.35 -1.83 5.61
CA SER A 207 -24.97 -0.43 5.83
C SER A 207 -26.08 0.33 6.58
N SER A 208 -27.34 0.12 6.21
CA SER A 208 -28.48 0.69 6.94
C SER A 208 -28.56 0.21 8.38
N ILE A 209 -28.38 -1.09 8.65
CA ILE A 209 -28.37 -1.62 10.04
C ILE A 209 -27.29 -0.92 10.87
N ILE A 210 -26.08 -0.78 10.33
CA ILE A 210 -24.95 -0.14 11.04
C ILE A 210 -25.23 1.34 11.26
N SER A 211 -25.70 2.07 10.24
CA SER A 211 -26.02 3.50 10.35
C SER A 211 -27.14 3.77 11.36
N ASP A 212 -28.13 2.88 11.44
CA ASP A 212 -29.29 3.04 12.33
C ASP A 212 -28.98 2.59 13.77
N SER A 213 -27.94 1.76 13.98
CA SER A 213 -27.63 1.17 15.29
C SER A 213 -27.20 2.19 16.36
N GLU A 214 -26.39 3.20 16.02
CA GLU A 214 -25.92 4.19 17.00
C GLU A 214 -27.03 5.19 17.38
N PRO A 215 -27.82 5.74 16.44
CA PRO A 215 -29.02 6.49 16.77
C PRO A 215 -30.00 5.68 17.64
N LEU A 216 -30.24 4.41 17.30
CA LEU A 216 -31.13 3.54 18.08
C LEU A 216 -30.59 3.31 19.49
N ARG A 217 -29.29 3.03 19.63
CA ARG A 217 -28.63 2.87 20.93
C ARG A 217 -28.82 4.11 21.80
N ARG A 218 -28.60 5.31 21.25
CA ARG A 218 -28.79 6.58 21.99
C ARG A 218 -30.23 6.83 22.41
N GLN A 219 -31.20 6.50 21.57
CA GLN A 219 -32.62 6.61 21.93
C GLN A 219 -32.97 5.66 23.09
N LEU A 220 -32.48 4.43 23.05
CA LEU A 220 -32.69 3.44 24.11
C LEU A 220 -31.92 3.80 25.40
N GLU A 221 -30.72 4.37 25.29
CA GLU A 221 -29.92 4.87 26.42
C GLU A 221 -30.63 6.04 27.11
N GLY A 222 -31.16 7.00 26.34
CA GLY A 222 -31.97 8.10 26.89
C GLY A 222 -33.25 7.60 27.57
N LEU A 223 -33.89 6.56 27.04
CA LEU A 223 -35.04 5.90 27.67
C LEU A 223 -34.62 5.22 28.99
N GLN A 224 -33.48 4.52 29.00
CA GLN A 224 -32.93 3.88 30.19
C GLN A 224 -32.61 4.89 31.30
N ASP A 225 -32.01 6.03 30.98
CA ASP A 225 -31.70 7.10 31.95
C ASP A 225 -32.97 7.70 32.57
N LYS A 226 -34.02 7.88 31.76
CA LYS A 226 -35.33 8.35 32.25
C LYS A 226 -36.03 7.31 33.14
N LEU A 227 -35.91 6.02 32.82
CA LEU A 227 -36.43 4.94 33.65
C LEU A 227 -35.66 4.81 34.97
N SER A 228 -34.32 4.88 34.94
CA SER A 228 -33.48 4.75 36.14
C SER A 228 -33.71 5.92 37.11
N SER A 229 -33.90 7.14 36.60
CA SER A 229 -34.18 8.32 37.42
C SER A 229 -35.56 8.28 38.12
N GLN A 230 -36.52 7.48 37.62
CA GLN A 230 -37.80 7.25 38.30
C GLN A 230 -37.75 6.16 39.38
N THR A 231 -36.72 5.31 39.40
CA THR A 231 -36.60 4.18 40.35
C THR A 231 -35.85 4.49 41.66
N GLY A 232 -35.49 5.76 41.90
CA GLY A 232 -34.89 6.19 43.16
C GLY A 232 -35.90 6.24 44.33
N LEU A 233 -35.51 5.71 45.49
CA LEU A 233 -36.26 5.82 46.76
C LEU A 233 -36.49 7.30 47.11
N GLY A 234 -37.73 7.78 47.00
CA GLY A 234 -38.09 9.16 47.30
C GLY A 234 -38.15 9.46 48.79
N ALA A 235 -37.95 10.73 49.16
CA ALA A 235 -37.95 11.23 50.55
C ALA A 235 -39.23 10.88 51.35
N GLY A 236 -40.36 10.63 50.67
CA GLY A 236 -41.61 10.18 51.30
C GLY A 236 -41.55 8.74 51.86
N GLN A 237 -40.75 7.85 51.27
CA GLN A 237 -40.57 6.47 51.77
C GLN A 237 -39.62 6.42 52.97
N PHE A 238 -38.63 7.32 53.03
CA PHE A 238 -37.81 7.53 54.24
C PHE A 238 -38.65 8.06 55.41
N ALA A 239 -39.63 8.93 55.15
CA ALA A 239 -40.56 9.40 56.18
C ALA A 239 -41.50 8.29 56.71
N ALA A 240 -41.93 7.37 55.85
CA ALA A 240 -42.77 6.23 56.23
C ALA A 240 -42.01 5.20 57.10
N LEU A 241 -40.74 4.94 56.81
CA LEU A 241 -39.86 4.07 57.62
C LEU A 241 -39.56 4.66 59.01
N ALA A 242 -39.38 5.98 59.09
CA ALA A 242 -39.20 6.69 60.37
C ALA A 242 -40.47 6.67 61.24
N LEU A 243 -41.66 6.79 60.62
CA LEU A 243 -42.96 6.69 61.30
C LEU A 243 -43.26 5.27 61.81
N ALA A 244 -42.89 4.23 61.06
CA ALA A 244 -43.02 2.84 61.49
C ALA A 244 -42.11 2.51 62.69
N GLY A 245 -40.89 3.06 62.73
CA GLY A 245 -39.97 2.91 63.87
C GLY A 245 -40.48 3.59 65.15
N LEU A 246 -41.14 4.75 65.03
CA LEU A 246 -41.73 5.46 66.17
C LEU A 246 -42.94 4.72 66.78
N PHE A 247 -43.72 4.02 65.94
CA PHE A 247 -44.88 3.22 66.37
C PHE A 247 -44.48 1.96 67.16
N VAL A 248 -43.37 1.32 66.80
CA VAL A 248 -42.81 0.17 67.53
C VAL A 248 -42.31 0.56 68.93
N LEU A 249 -41.69 1.73 69.05
CA LEU A 249 -41.23 2.29 70.34
C LEU A 249 -42.40 2.61 71.29
N LEU A 250 -43.52 3.12 70.77
CA LEU A 250 -44.72 3.40 71.56
C LEU A 250 -45.44 2.12 72.02
N CYS A 251 -45.44 1.06 71.21
CA CYS A 251 -45.99 -0.25 71.59
C CYS A 251 -45.16 -0.94 72.69
N GLY A 252 -43.83 -0.80 72.66
CA GLY A 252 -42.94 -1.34 73.70
C GLY A 252 -43.14 -0.69 75.09
N ILE A 253 -43.42 0.61 75.12
CA ILE A 253 -43.71 1.35 76.37
C ILE A 253 -45.07 0.91 76.97
N GLY A 254 -46.05 0.57 76.12
CA GLY A 254 -47.35 0.04 76.55
C GLY A 254 -47.27 -1.35 77.19
N ILE A 255 -46.44 -2.25 76.64
CA ILE A 255 -46.26 -3.62 77.16
C ILE A 255 -45.52 -3.61 78.51
N SER A 256 -44.55 -2.72 78.68
CA SER A 256 -43.80 -2.55 79.94
C SER A 256 -44.68 -2.09 81.11
N ARG A 257 -45.72 -1.29 80.85
CA ARG A 257 -46.68 -0.87 81.90
C ARG A 257 -47.68 -1.95 82.31
N VAL A 258 -47.99 -2.90 81.42
CA VAL A 258 -48.96 -3.98 81.70
C VAL A 258 -48.33 -5.12 82.50
N GLN A 259 -47.04 -5.43 82.30
CA GLN A 259 -46.34 -6.44 83.10
C GLN A 259 -46.06 -5.99 84.55
N LEU A 260 -46.04 -4.69 84.83
CA LEU A 260 -45.83 -4.16 86.19
C LEU A 260 -47.11 -4.10 87.04
N LEU A 261 -48.28 -4.38 86.48
CA LEU A 261 -49.56 -4.39 87.22
C LEU A 261 -50.08 -5.81 87.51
N ASP A 262 -49.50 -6.86 86.91
CA ASP A 262 -49.91 -8.27 87.11
C ASP A 262 -49.07 -9.02 88.17
N SER A 263 -47.96 -8.44 88.65
CA SER A 263 -47.11 -9.09 89.66
C SER A 263 -47.68 -9.07 91.09
N ARG A 264 -48.90 -8.54 91.29
CA ARG A 264 -49.62 -8.57 92.58
C ARG A 264 -50.47 -9.82 92.83
N GLY A 265 -50.45 -10.81 91.94
CA GLY A 265 -51.29 -12.02 92.04
C GLY A 265 -50.64 -13.29 92.61
N ARG A 266 -49.30 -13.38 92.73
CA ARG A 266 -48.63 -14.62 93.17
C ARG A 266 -48.15 -14.57 94.62
N GLN A 267 -49.08 -14.24 95.52
CA GLN A 267 -48.82 -14.13 96.96
C GLN A 267 -49.67 -15.08 97.83
N ALA A 268 -50.17 -16.21 97.29
CA ALA A 268 -51.08 -17.07 98.06
C ALA A 268 -50.84 -18.59 98.02
N ALA A 269 -49.70 -19.09 97.55
CA ALA A 269 -49.42 -20.53 97.65
C ALA A 269 -47.93 -20.87 97.63
N ALA A 270 -47.26 -20.72 98.77
CA ALA A 270 -46.15 -21.60 99.19
C ALA A 270 -45.60 -21.18 100.57
N GLU A 271 -46.47 -20.95 101.55
CA GLU A 271 -46.05 -21.05 102.96
C GLU A 271 -46.00 -22.55 103.31
N GLY A 272 -44.79 -23.12 103.39
CA GLY A 272 -44.66 -24.54 103.76
C GLY A 272 -43.25 -25.09 103.94
N GLN A 273 -42.21 -24.56 103.29
CA GLN A 273 -40.84 -25.13 103.41
C GLN A 273 -39.78 -24.09 103.79
N GLN A 274 -40.14 -23.21 104.72
CA GLN A 274 -39.34 -22.03 105.08
C GLN A 274 -38.33 -22.26 106.21
N LYS A 275 -37.72 -23.46 106.35
CA LYS A 275 -36.71 -23.65 107.41
C LYS A 275 -35.34 -24.23 107.05
N ASP A 276 -35.12 -24.79 105.85
CA ASP A 276 -33.77 -25.30 105.50
C ASP A 276 -33.02 -24.48 104.43
N ALA A 277 -33.69 -23.59 103.69
CA ALA A 277 -33.08 -22.83 102.58
C ALA A 277 -32.30 -21.55 102.98
N LYS A 278 -32.32 -21.14 104.25
CA LYS A 278 -31.69 -19.88 104.71
C LYS A 278 -30.16 -19.94 104.88
N ARG A 279 -29.53 -21.11 104.76
CA ARG A 279 -28.06 -21.23 104.82
C ARG A 279 -27.39 -21.16 103.45
N GLN A 280 -28.06 -21.59 102.37
CA GLN A 280 -27.52 -21.52 101.01
C GLN A 280 -27.71 -20.13 100.34
N GLU A 281 -28.64 -19.30 100.82
CA GLU A 281 -28.92 -17.99 100.21
C GLU A 281 -27.78 -16.96 100.41
N GLN A 282 -27.04 -17.01 101.52
CA GLN A 282 -25.98 -16.03 101.80
C GLN A 282 -24.66 -16.32 101.07
N GLU A 283 -24.34 -17.59 100.81
CA GLU A 283 -23.20 -17.97 99.95
C GLU A 283 -23.53 -17.75 98.46
N ALA A 284 -24.75 -18.10 98.02
CA ALA A 284 -25.18 -17.84 96.65
C ALA A 284 -25.29 -16.33 96.35
N LYS A 285 -25.76 -15.49 97.30
CA LYS A 285 -25.77 -14.02 97.11
C LYS A 285 -24.38 -13.43 97.05
N ARG A 286 -23.44 -13.80 97.91
CA ARG A 286 -22.07 -13.25 97.86
C ARG A 286 -21.31 -13.66 96.61
N VAL A 287 -21.44 -14.91 96.17
CA VAL A 287 -20.83 -15.39 94.93
C VAL A 287 -21.49 -14.75 93.71
N ASN A 288 -22.82 -14.57 93.71
CA ASN A 288 -23.53 -13.90 92.63
C ASN A 288 -23.25 -12.39 92.57
N ASP A 289 -23.19 -11.69 93.71
CA ASP A 289 -22.84 -10.26 93.76
C ASP A 289 -21.38 -10.04 93.33
N ALA A 290 -20.45 -10.93 93.72
CA ALA A 290 -19.06 -10.90 93.26
C ALA A 290 -18.95 -11.19 91.75
N ASN A 291 -19.69 -12.18 91.23
CA ASN A 291 -19.74 -12.48 89.80
C ASN A 291 -20.39 -11.34 89.00
N GLN A 292 -21.46 -10.72 89.50
CA GLN A 292 -22.09 -9.55 88.87
C GLN A 292 -21.15 -8.35 88.86
N ALA A 293 -20.42 -8.10 89.93
CA ALA A 293 -19.43 -7.03 89.99
C ALA A 293 -18.23 -7.28 89.05
N ALA A 294 -17.78 -8.54 88.92
CA ALA A 294 -16.74 -8.94 87.96
C ALA A 294 -17.21 -8.78 86.51
N ILE A 295 -18.44 -9.22 86.19
CA ILE A 295 -19.05 -9.06 84.87
C ILE A 295 -19.26 -7.58 84.52
N LEU A 296 -19.73 -6.75 85.45
CA LEU A 296 -19.90 -5.31 85.21
C LEU A 296 -18.58 -4.58 84.99
N ARG A 297 -17.51 -4.99 85.68
CA ARG A 297 -16.15 -4.47 85.43
C ARG A 297 -15.67 -4.84 84.03
N LEU A 298 -15.74 -6.12 83.68
CA LEU A 298 -15.37 -6.60 82.35
C LEU A 298 -16.21 -5.92 81.26
N MET A 299 -17.53 -5.77 81.44
CA MET A 299 -18.38 -5.05 80.48
C MET A 299 -17.96 -3.60 80.28
N ASN A 300 -17.59 -2.89 81.35
CA ASN A 300 -17.10 -1.51 81.25
C ASN A 300 -15.72 -1.44 80.55
N GLU A 301 -14.81 -2.35 80.87
CA GLU A 301 -13.48 -2.42 80.23
C GLU A 301 -13.59 -2.77 78.73
N LEU A 302 -14.54 -3.64 78.37
CA LEU A 302 -14.81 -4.03 76.98
C LEU A 302 -15.61 -2.99 76.19
N GLN A 303 -16.29 -2.05 76.85
CA GLN A 303 -17.05 -1.01 76.15
C GLN A 303 -16.13 -0.14 75.29
N SER A 304 -14.96 0.25 75.82
CA SER A 304 -13.94 1.01 75.07
C SER A 304 -13.37 0.22 73.90
N VAL A 305 -13.16 -1.09 74.06
CA VAL A 305 -12.70 -1.99 72.98
C VAL A 305 -13.77 -2.09 71.88
N ALA A 306 -15.04 -2.21 72.26
CA ALA A 306 -16.17 -2.25 71.32
C ALA A 306 -16.37 -0.93 70.55
N GLU A 307 -15.97 0.20 71.13
CA GLU A 307 -15.97 1.52 70.49
C GLU A 307 -14.80 1.71 69.50
N GLY A 308 -13.82 0.78 69.49
CA GLY A 308 -12.67 0.75 68.58
C GLY A 308 -11.33 1.11 69.22
N ASP A 309 -11.27 1.29 70.55
CA ASP A 309 -10.01 1.57 71.24
C ASP A 309 -9.28 0.27 71.60
N LEU A 310 -8.39 -0.18 70.71
CA LEU A 310 -7.58 -1.40 70.90
C LEU A 310 -6.32 -1.15 71.73
N THR A 311 -6.18 0.04 72.34
CA THR A 311 -5.09 0.33 73.30
C THR A 311 -5.43 -0.13 74.73
N GLN A 312 -6.69 -0.48 74.98
CA GLN A 312 -7.19 -0.88 76.28
C GLN A 312 -7.13 -2.40 76.46
N GLU A 313 -6.74 -2.82 77.66
CA GLU A 313 -6.69 -4.23 78.07
C GLU A 313 -7.68 -4.47 79.22
N ALA A 314 -8.37 -5.61 79.18
CA ALA A 314 -9.21 -6.07 80.27
C ALA A 314 -8.34 -6.60 81.42
N THR A 315 -8.72 -6.30 82.67
CA THR A 315 -7.97 -6.72 83.84
C THR A 315 -8.15 -8.22 84.09
N VAL A 316 -7.07 -9.00 84.02
CA VAL A 316 -7.11 -10.44 84.29
C VAL A 316 -7.09 -10.69 85.81
N THR A 317 -8.18 -11.26 86.34
CA THR A 317 -8.36 -11.60 87.76
C THR A 317 -8.46 -13.11 87.97
N GLU A 318 -8.36 -13.61 89.21
CA GLU A 318 -8.57 -15.04 89.53
C GLU A 318 -10.06 -15.45 89.59
N ASP A 319 -10.99 -14.53 89.33
CA ASP A 319 -12.42 -14.81 89.35
C ASP A 319 -12.92 -15.46 88.05
N ILE A 320 -14.21 -15.78 87.99
CA ILE A 320 -14.82 -16.50 86.85
C ILE A 320 -14.73 -15.75 85.51
N THR A 321 -14.43 -14.46 85.53
CA THR A 321 -14.28 -13.62 84.33
C THR A 321 -12.83 -13.49 83.85
N GLY A 322 -11.84 -13.89 84.66
CA GLY A 322 -10.42 -13.78 84.31
C GLY A 322 -10.01 -14.51 83.03
N ALA A 323 -10.50 -15.74 82.83
CA ALA A 323 -10.23 -16.50 81.61
C ALA A 323 -10.89 -15.87 80.35
N ILE A 324 -12.00 -15.14 80.54
CA ILE A 324 -12.66 -14.38 79.47
C ILE A 324 -11.85 -13.13 79.17
N ALA A 325 -11.40 -12.39 80.19
CA ALA A 325 -10.54 -11.22 80.03
C ALA A 325 -9.24 -11.56 79.27
N ASP A 326 -8.59 -12.67 79.61
CA ASP A 326 -7.38 -13.15 78.93
C ASP A 326 -7.63 -13.49 77.45
N SER A 327 -8.72 -14.21 77.16
CA SER A 327 -9.13 -14.54 75.78
C SER A 327 -9.48 -13.30 74.96
N VAL A 328 -10.09 -12.29 75.59
CA VAL A 328 -10.41 -11.02 74.92
C VAL A 328 -9.14 -10.22 74.67
N ASN A 329 -8.22 -10.12 75.63
CA ASN A 329 -6.93 -9.44 75.42
C ASN A 329 -6.13 -10.08 74.27
N TYR A 330 -6.08 -11.41 74.20
CA TYR A 330 -5.49 -12.10 73.05
C TYR A 330 -6.16 -11.71 71.73
N THR A 331 -7.49 -11.64 71.70
CA THR A 331 -8.25 -11.21 70.51
C THR A 331 -7.98 -9.75 70.15
N VAL A 332 -7.87 -8.85 71.14
CA VAL A 332 -7.53 -7.43 70.94
C VAL A 332 -6.12 -7.29 70.36
N GLU A 333 -5.15 -8.08 70.83
CA GLU A 333 -3.79 -8.07 70.29
C GLU A 333 -3.74 -8.53 68.83
N GLU A 334 -4.42 -9.63 68.49
CA GLU A 334 -4.53 -10.12 67.11
C GLU A 334 -5.24 -9.08 66.20
N LEU A 335 -6.30 -8.44 66.70
CA LEU A 335 -6.98 -7.35 66.00
C LEU A 335 -6.07 -6.14 65.80
N ARG A 336 -5.25 -5.78 66.79
CA ARG A 336 -4.28 -4.67 66.71
C ARG A 336 -3.25 -4.93 65.62
N GLN A 337 -2.69 -6.14 65.57
CA GLN A 337 -1.73 -6.55 64.54
C GLN A 337 -2.37 -6.57 63.14
N LEU A 338 -3.61 -7.05 63.03
CA LEU A 338 -4.37 -7.05 61.78
C LEU A 338 -4.62 -5.62 61.28
N VAL A 339 -5.13 -4.72 62.14
CA VAL A 339 -5.39 -3.32 61.81
C VAL A 339 -4.10 -2.60 61.39
N GLY A 340 -3.00 -2.81 62.12
CA GLY A 340 -1.68 -2.26 61.77
C GLY A 340 -1.18 -2.77 60.41
N SER A 341 -1.37 -4.07 60.12
CA SER A 341 -1.03 -4.66 58.82
C SER A 341 -1.88 -4.08 57.68
N VAL A 342 -3.17 -3.85 57.91
CA VAL A 342 -4.08 -3.23 56.93
C VAL A 342 -3.68 -1.77 56.67
N GLN A 343 -3.38 -0.97 57.71
CA GLN A 343 -2.91 0.42 57.53
C GLN A 343 -1.60 0.50 56.72
N ASN A 344 -0.63 -0.37 57.02
CA ASN A 344 0.63 -0.44 56.28
C ASN A 344 0.41 -0.86 54.83
N THR A 345 -0.47 -1.82 54.59
CA THR A 345 -0.81 -2.28 53.23
C THR A 345 -1.51 -1.19 52.44
N ALA A 346 -2.50 -0.50 53.02
CA ALA A 346 -3.19 0.62 52.40
C ALA A 346 -2.21 1.75 52.02
N THR A 347 -1.28 2.08 52.89
CA THR A 347 -0.23 3.09 52.62
C THR A 347 0.68 2.68 51.46
N ARG A 348 1.10 1.41 51.41
CA ARG A 348 1.91 0.89 50.30
C ARG A 348 1.14 0.88 48.97
N VAL A 349 -0.15 0.54 48.99
CA VAL A 349 -1.01 0.60 47.82
C VAL A 349 -1.09 2.05 47.32
N ALA A 350 -1.38 3.01 48.21
CA ALA A 350 -1.45 4.44 47.85
C ALA A 350 -0.15 4.97 47.20
N GLN A 351 1.01 4.64 47.77
CA GLN A 351 2.32 5.01 47.21
C GLN A 351 2.56 4.38 45.83
N THR A 352 2.24 3.09 45.69
CA THR A 352 2.40 2.38 44.41
C THR A 352 1.47 2.95 43.35
N THR A 353 0.21 3.24 43.70
CA THR A 353 -0.75 3.87 42.78
C THR A 353 -0.29 5.24 42.31
N ALA A 354 0.26 6.09 43.20
CA ALA A 354 0.79 7.39 42.81
C ALA A 354 1.97 7.27 41.82
N GLN A 355 2.85 6.29 42.03
CA GLN A 355 3.96 6.03 41.11
C GLN A 355 3.47 5.55 39.73
N VAL A 356 2.49 4.66 39.70
CA VAL A 356 1.91 4.15 38.45
C VAL A 356 1.14 5.25 37.71
N ASP A 357 0.45 6.14 38.41
CA ASP A 357 -0.25 7.29 37.81
C ASP A 357 0.73 8.28 37.15
N SER A 358 1.84 8.60 37.83
CA SER A 358 2.92 9.42 37.26
C SER A 358 3.51 8.78 35.99
N THR A 359 3.83 7.48 36.07
CA THR A 359 4.40 6.74 34.93
C THR A 359 3.41 6.67 33.77
N SER A 360 2.12 6.47 34.05
CA SER A 360 1.06 6.45 33.03
C SER A 360 0.92 7.81 32.34
N THR A 361 1.05 8.90 33.09
CA THR A 361 1.01 10.26 32.53
C THR A 361 2.19 10.53 31.60
N GLU A 362 3.39 10.13 32.00
CA GLU A 362 4.60 10.22 31.15
C GLU A 362 4.46 9.37 29.87
N LEU A 363 3.95 8.15 30.00
CA LEU A 363 3.75 7.23 28.87
C LEU A 363 2.70 7.76 27.88
N LEU A 364 1.65 8.42 28.38
CA LEU A 364 0.64 9.12 27.57
C LEU A 364 1.24 10.29 26.78
N ALA A 365 2.08 11.09 27.42
CA ALA A 365 2.79 12.19 26.76
C ALA A 365 3.74 11.66 25.67
N ALA A 366 4.52 10.62 25.99
CA ALA A 366 5.41 9.96 25.03
C ALA A 366 4.65 9.35 23.85
N SER A 367 3.53 8.67 24.09
CA SER A 367 2.68 8.11 23.03
C SER A 367 2.11 9.19 22.12
N THR A 368 1.73 10.35 22.68
CA THR A 368 1.22 11.48 21.91
C THR A 368 2.29 12.08 21.00
N GLU A 369 3.52 12.24 21.50
CA GLU A 369 4.65 12.70 20.69
C GLU A 369 5.00 11.68 19.60
N GLN A 370 5.03 10.40 19.94
CA GLN A 370 5.30 9.32 18.99
C GLN A 370 4.26 9.30 17.86
N LEU A 371 2.96 9.52 18.15
CA LEU A 371 1.93 9.66 17.11
C LEU A 371 2.18 10.86 16.18
N ARG A 372 2.76 11.96 16.69
CA ARG A 372 3.15 13.11 15.86
C ARG A 372 4.28 12.74 14.91
N GLU A 373 5.33 12.10 15.42
CA GLU A 373 6.47 11.63 14.61
C GLU A 373 6.07 10.58 13.57
N ILE A 374 5.18 9.65 13.92
CA ILE A 374 4.64 8.65 13.00
C ILE A 374 3.90 9.33 11.83
N ARG A 375 3.07 10.35 12.11
CA ARG A 375 2.36 11.10 11.06
C ARG A 375 3.30 11.88 10.15
N GLU A 376 4.35 12.46 10.72
CA GLU A 376 5.38 13.20 9.97
C GLU A 376 6.17 12.23 9.07
N THR A 377 6.56 11.09 9.62
CA THR A 377 7.25 10.02 8.87
C THR A 377 6.37 9.46 7.76
N GLY A 378 5.08 9.21 8.04
CA GLY A 378 4.12 8.75 7.03
C GLY A 378 3.96 9.71 5.86
N ARG A 379 3.94 11.03 6.12
CA ARG A 379 3.96 12.04 5.05
C ARG A 379 5.25 11.99 4.23
N SER A 380 6.40 11.86 4.87
CA SER A 380 7.69 11.76 4.17
C SER A 380 7.77 10.53 3.27
N VAL A 381 7.18 9.40 3.68
CA VAL A 381 7.11 8.19 2.86
C VAL A 381 6.19 8.38 1.65
N LEU A 382 5.06 9.07 1.81
CA LEU A 382 4.18 9.43 0.68
C LEU A 382 4.86 10.37 -0.32
N ASP A 383 5.61 11.38 0.16
CA ASP A 383 6.39 12.26 -0.71
C ASP A 383 7.49 11.48 -1.44
N MET A 384 8.15 10.55 -0.76
CA MET A 384 9.14 9.64 -1.35
C MET A 384 8.52 8.77 -2.45
N ALA A 385 7.35 8.17 -2.23
CA ALA A 385 6.64 7.39 -3.25
C ALA A 385 6.28 8.24 -4.49
N THR A 386 5.91 9.49 -4.28
CA THR A 386 5.64 10.44 -5.37
C THR A 386 6.90 10.72 -6.19
N ARG A 387 8.02 11.03 -5.52
CA ARG A 387 9.32 11.27 -6.17
C ARG A 387 9.84 10.05 -6.93
N ILE A 388 9.63 8.84 -6.40
CA ILE A 388 10.02 7.61 -7.09
C ILE A 388 9.27 7.47 -8.43
N ASN A 389 7.98 7.80 -8.46
CA ASN A 389 7.20 7.81 -9.70
C ASN A 389 7.69 8.89 -10.70
N GLU A 390 8.07 10.07 -10.21
CA GLU A 390 8.66 11.12 -11.04
C GLU A 390 9.99 10.65 -11.66
N VAL A 391 10.89 10.05 -10.88
CA VAL A 391 12.16 9.50 -11.38
C VAL A 391 11.91 8.38 -12.39
N SER A 392 10.91 7.52 -12.16
CA SER A 392 10.53 6.48 -13.13
C SER A 392 10.06 7.08 -14.46
N THR A 393 9.27 8.15 -14.41
CA THR A 393 8.79 8.87 -15.60
C THR A 393 9.97 9.53 -16.34
N GLN A 394 10.88 10.18 -15.62
CA GLN A 394 12.06 10.81 -16.20
C GLN A 394 13.02 9.78 -16.83
N ALA A 395 13.15 8.60 -16.22
CA ALA A 395 13.91 7.49 -16.78
C ALA A 395 13.28 7.03 -18.10
N GLN A 396 11.96 6.87 -18.17
CA GLN A 396 11.26 6.47 -19.39
C GLN A 396 11.42 7.49 -20.54
N GLU A 397 11.36 8.79 -20.22
CA GLU A 397 11.64 9.85 -21.19
C GLU A 397 13.09 9.79 -21.68
N SER A 398 14.04 9.62 -20.76
CA SER A 398 15.46 9.48 -21.09
C SER A 398 15.72 8.26 -22.00
N ALA A 399 15.01 7.14 -21.77
CA ALA A 399 15.12 5.94 -22.60
C ALA A 399 14.67 6.23 -24.04
N THR A 400 13.61 7.04 -24.18
CA THR A 400 13.07 7.45 -25.48
C THR A 400 14.09 8.31 -26.22
N VAL A 401 14.69 9.29 -25.54
CA VAL A 401 15.75 10.14 -26.11
C VAL A 401 16.97 9.31 -26.52
N ALA A 402 17.38 8.34 -25.70
CA ALA A 402 18.48 7.43 -26.03
C ALA A 402 18.23 6.63 -27.32
N ARG A 403 17.01 6.10 -27.48
CA ARG A 403 16.59 5.37 -28.69
C ARG A 403 16.53 6.27 -29.93
N GLN A 404 16.08 7.52 -29.77
CA GLN A 404 16.11 8.50 -30.86
C GLN A 404 17.54 8.84 -31.28
N SER A 405 18.45 9.02 -30.33
CA SER A 405 19.88 9.22 -30.61
C SER A 405 20.50 8.03 -31.34
N LEU A 406 20.13 6.79 -30.96
CA LEU A 406 20.55 5.57 -31.64
C LEU A 406 20.10 5.56 -33.10
N GLN A 407 18.83 5.87 -33.35
CA GLN A 407 18.27 5.93 -34.70
C GLN A 407 18.93 7.02 -35.55
N ALA A 408 19.20 8.20 -34.96
CA ALA A 408 19.88 9.28 -35.64
C ALA A 408 21.33 8.92 -35.98
N ALA A 409 22.04 8.22 -35.08
CA ALA A 409 23.39 7.74 -35.31
C ALA A 409 23.45 6.70 -36.44
N ASP A 410 22.52 5.74 -36.45
CA ASP A 410 22.41 4.70 -37.48
C ASP A 410 22.10 5.30 -38.86
N SER A 411 21.12 6.21 -38.94
CA SER A 411 20.82 6.94 -40.17
C SER A 411 22.01 7.80 -40.64
N GLY A 412 22.72 8.44 -39.72
CA GLY A 412 23.94 9.19 -40.02
C GLY A 412 25.05 8.28 -40.57
N LEU A 413 25.23 7.10 -39.98
CA LEU A 413 26.24 6.12 -40.39
C LEU A 413 25.97 5.64 -41.81
N GLN A 414 24.71 5.34 -42.13
CA GLN A 414 24.30 4.97 -43.48
C GLN A 414 24.56 6.10 -44.49
N ALA A 415 24.27 7.36 -44.13
CA ALA A 415 24.54 8.52 -44.98
C ALA A 415 26.05 8.69 -45.25
N VAL A 416 26.89 8.49 -44.22
CA VAL A 416 28.35 8.52 -44.36
C VAL A 416 28.86 7.38 -45.25
N GLN A 417 28.37 6.15 -45.06
CA GLN A 417 28.74 5.01 -45.92
C GLN A 417 28.39 5.26 -47.39
N ASN A 418 27.21 5.83 -47.65
CA ASN A 418 26.81 6.24 -49.00
C ASN A 418 27.73 7.33 -49.57
N ALA A 419 28.13 8.31 -48.75
CA ALA A 419 29.08 9.36 -49.17
C ALA A 419 30.45 8.78 -49.53
N ILE A 420 30.98 7.84 -48.73
CA ILE A 420 32.24 7.13 -49.02
C ILE A 420 32.12 6.34 -50.32
N GLY A 421 31.01 5.62 -50.54
CA GLY A 421 30.74 4.91 -51.79
C GLY A 421 30.68 5.85 -53.01
N GLY A 422 30.05 7.01 -52.86
CA GLY A 422 30.02 8.06 -53.87
C GLY A 422 31.40 8.62 -54.18
N MET A 423 32.23 8.88 -53.16
CA MET A 423 33.61 9.34 -53.35
C MET A 423 34.48 8.31 -54.06
N ASN A 424 34.35 7.02 -53.75
CA ASN A 424 35.04 5.96 -54.47
C ASN A 424 34.62 5.92 -55.96
N SER A 425 33.33 6.07 -56.24
CA SER A 425 32.82 6.13 -57.62
C SER A 425 33.37 7.34 -58.39
N ILE A 426 33.44 8.51 -57.74
CA ILE A 426 34.05 9.72 -58.32
C ILE A 426 35.55 9.49 -58.60
N ARG A 427 36.26 8.85 -57.67
CA ARG A 427 37.68 8.51 -57.84
C ARG A 427 37.90 7.64 -59.07
N ASP A 428 37.10 6.59 -59.24
CA ASP A 428 37.19 5.69 -60.40
C ASP A 428 36.91 6.45 -61.71
N GLN A 429 35.89 7.32 -61.72
CA GLN A 429 35.57 8.16 -62.88
C GLN A 429 36.70 9.15 -63.23
N ILE A 430 37.36 9.74 -62.22
CA ILE A 430 38.52 10.62 -62.41
C ILE A 430 39.69 9.82 -63.03
N GLN A 431 39.95 8.61 -62.53
CA GLN A 431 41.02 7.77 -63.08
C GLN A 431 40.77 7.39 -64.54
N ASP A 432 39.54 7.02 -64.89
CA ASP A 432 39.20 6.70 -66.26
C ASP A 432 39.23 7.91 -67.19
N THR A 433 38.83 9.08 -66.69
CA THR A 433 38.95 10.35 -67.42
C THR A 433 40.42 10.71 -67.63
N SER A 434 41.26 10.56 -66.61
CA SER A 434 42.71 10.78 -66.71
C SER A 434 43.37 9.86 -67.75
N LYS A 435 43.00 8.57 -67.81
CA LYS A 435 43.47 7.65 -68.88
C LYS A 435 43.06 8.11 -70.28
N ARG A 436 41.85 8.65 -70.44
CA ARG A 436 41.37 9.16 -71.74
C ARG A 436 42.12 10.43 -72.17
N ILE A 437 42.32 11.36 -71.24
CA ILE A 437 43.09 12.59 -71.49
C ILE A 437 44.54 12.26 -71.81
N LYS A 438 45.16 11.31 -71.11
CA LYS A 438 46.53 10.88 -71.40
C LYS A 438 46.67 10.33 -72.82
N ARG A 439 45.74 9.47 -73.27
CA ARG A 439 45.70 8.98 -74.66
C ARG A 439 45.48 10.10 -75.68
N LEU A 440 44.69 11.12 -75.33
CA LEU A 440 44.53 12.31 -76.18
C LEU A 440 45.82 13.12 -76.28
N GLY A 441 46.57 13.26 -75.17
CA GLY A 441 47.89 13.87 -75.15
C GLY A 441 48.89 13.11 -76.04
N GLU A 442 48.93 11.78 -75.92
CA GLU A 442 49.75 10.89 -76.78
C GLU A 442 49.37 11.04 -78.26
N SER A 443 48.07 11.01 -78.59
CA SER A 443 47.59 11.22 -79.97
C SER A 443 47.92 12.61 -80.51
N SER A 444 47.87 13.64 -79.65
CA SER A 444 48.23 15.02 -80.02
C SER A 444 49.74 15.17 -80.22
N GLN A 445 50.56 14.39 -79.52
CA GLN A 445 52.00 14.31 -79.77
C GLN A 445 52.29 13.70 -81.14
N GLU A 446 51.66 12.57 -81.49
CA GLU A 446 51.78 11.94 -82.80
C GLU A 446 51.34 12.88 -83.95
N ILE A 447 50.22 13.60 -83.77
CA ILE A 447 49.78 14.61 -84.75
C ILE A 447 50.81 15.73 -84.87
N GLY A 448 51.40 16.16 -83.74
CA GLY A 448 52.47 17.16 -83.71
C GLY A 448 53.66 16.77 -84.60
N GLU A 449 54.16 15.53 -84.45
CA GLU A 449 55.24 14.96 -85.26
C GLU A 449 54.88 14.89 -86.75
N ILE A 450 53.63 14.52 -87.07
CA ILE A 450 53.13 14.51 -88.46
C ILE A 450 53.08 15.94 -89.03
N THR A 451 52.59 16.92 -88.27
CA THR A 451 52.57 18.32 -88.73
C THR A 451 53.96 18.89 -88.96
N GLU A 452 54.95 18.51 -88.14
CA GLU A 452 56.35 18.92 -88.34
C GLU A 452 56.89 18.32 -89.64
N LEU A 453 56.67 17.02 -89.88
CA LEU A 453 57.03 16.37 -91.14
C LEU A 453 56.35 17.01 -92.36
N ILE A 454 55.07 17.36 -92.27
CA ILE A 454 54.36 18.06 -93.36
C ILE A 454 54.97 19.44 -93.59
N SER A 455 55.32 20.16 -92.53
CA SER A 455 56.00 21.47 -92.64
C SER A 455 57.30 21.32 -93.43
N ASP A 456 58.13 20.34 -93.07
CA ASP A 456 59.39 20.03 -93.76
C ASP A 456 59.15 19.68 -95.24
N ILE A 457 58.14 18.87 -95.56
CA ILE A 457 57.77 18.53 -96.94
C ILE A 457 57.31 19.76 -97.71
N THR A 458 56.49 20.63 -97.11
CA THR A 458 56.00 21.86 -97.76
C THR A 458 57.14 22.84 -98.01
N GLU A 459 58.11 22.94 -97.09
CA GLU A 459 59.32 23.76 -97.28
C GLU A 459 60.21 23.20 -98.40
N GLN A 460 60.46 21.88 -98.41
CA GLN A 460 61.18 21.24 -99.51
C GLN A 460 60.46 21.42 -100.86
N THR A 461 59.13 21.30 -100.87
CA THR A 461 58.31 21.49 -102.08
C THR A 461 58.37 22.93 -102.56
N ASN A 462 58.37 23.90 -101.65
CA ASN A 462 58.53 25.32 -101.96
C ASN A 462 59.90 25.59 -102.60
N VAL A 463 60.97 25.02 -102.06
CA VAL A 463 62.33 25.12 -102.62
C VAL A 463 62.43 24.45 -103.99
N LEU A 464 61.84 23.27 -104.17
CA LEU A 464 61.78 22.56 -105.45
C LEU A 464 60.99 23.35 -106.51
N ALA A 465 59.86 23.94 -106.13
CA ALA A 465 59.03 24.76 -107.00
C ALA A 465 59.75 26.06 -107.41
N LEU A 466 60.44 26.71 -106.48
CA LEU A 466 61.27 27.88 -106.77
C LEU A 466 62.41 27.54 -107.74
N ASN A 467 63.11 26.42 -107.52
CA ASN A 467 64.16 25.96 -108.42
C ASN A 467 63.62 25.63 -109.83
N ALA A 468 62.43 25.03 -109.91
CA ALA A 468 61.74 24.76 -111.18
C ALA A 468 61.30 26.05 -111.88
N ALA A 469 60.82 27.06 -111.15
CA ALA A 469 60.46 28.37 -111.68
C ALA A 469 61.69 29.11 -112.24
N ILE A 470 62.82 29.07 -111.52
CA ILE A 470 64.11 29.63 -111.99
C ILE A 470 64.57 28.93 -113.28
N GLN A 471 64.53 27.59 -113.33
CA GLN A 471 64.90 26.84 -114.53
C GLN A 471 63.94 27.10 -115.71
N ALA A 472 62.64 27.23 -115.45
CA ALA A 472 61.65 27.56 -116.48
C ALA A 472 61.86 28.98 -117.04
N ALA A 473 62.19 29.95 -116.19
CA ALA A 473 62.56 31.30 -116.62
C ALA A 473 63.86 31.31 -117.46
N SER A 474 64.82 30.44 -117.12
CA SER A 474 66.07 30.26 -117.89
C SER A 474 65.86 29.63 -119.28
N ALA A 475 64.76 28.93 -119.52
CA ALA A 475 64.44 28.27 -120.79
C ALA A 475 63.67 29.18 -121.79
N GLY A 476 63.40 30.43 -121.44
CA GLY A 476 62.74 31.41 -122.32
C GLY A 476 61.33 31.00 -122.75
N ASP A 477 60.96 31.24 -124.02
CA ASP A 477 59.60 30.99 -124.54
C ASP A 477 59.17 29.51 -124.47
N ALA A 478 60.11 28.56 -124.44
CA ALA A 478 59.81 27.13 -124.31
C ALA A 478 59.42 26.72 -122.87
N GLY A 479 59.86 27.48 -121.86
CA GLY A 479 59.62 27.20 -120.44
C GLY A 479 58.35 27.82 -119.86
N ARG A 480 57.64 28.64 -120.64
CA ARG A 480 56.55 29.51 -120.15
C ARG A 480 55.39 28.74 -119.52
N GLY A 481 55.00 27.59 -120.08
CA GLY A 481 53.98 26.72 -119.49
C GLY A 481 54.43 26.02 -118.19
N PHE A 482 55.73 25.72 -118.08
CA PHE A 482 56.32 25.09 -116.90
C PHE A 482 56.50 26.08 -115.75
N SER A 483 56.81 27.35 -116.06
CA SER A 483 56.94 28.44 -115.09
C SER A 483 55.63 28.70 -114.36
N VAL A 484 54.49 28.69 -115.08
CA VAL A 484 53.16 28.89 -114.48
C VAL A 484 52.81 27.74 -113.52
N VAL A 485 53.15 26.50 -113.89
CA VAL A 485 52.93 25.34 -113.01
C VAL A 485 53.84 25.42 -111.78
N ALA A 486 55.11 25.81 -111.95
CA ALA A 486 56.05 25.96 -110.84
C ALA A 486 55.62 27.07 -109.86
N GLU A 487 55.15 28.23 -110.33
CA GLU A 487 54.59 29.29 -109.49
C GLU A 487 53.32 28.83 -108.74
N GLU A 488 52.43 28.06 -109.38
CA GLU A 488 51.23 27.55 -108.70
C GLU A 488 51.57 26.48 -107.65
N VAL A 489 52.58 25.63 -107.91
CA VAL A 489 53.11 24.67 -106.91
C VAL A 489 53.77 25.41 -105.75
N GLN A 490 54.53 26.47 -106.01
CA GLN A 490 55.13 27.32 -104.97
C GLN A 490 54.05 27.95 -104.09
N ARG A 491 53.03 28.56 -104.71
CA ARG A 491 51.90 29.17 -104.00
C ARG A 491 51.10 28.14 -103.19
N LEU A 492 50.94 26.91 -103.71
CA LEU A 492 50.31 25.81 -102.98
C LEU A 492 51.16 25.35 -101.80
N ALA A 493 52.48 25.29 -101.96
CA ALA A 493 53.42 24.95 -100.89
C ALA A 493 53.42 26.00 -99.77
N GLU A 494 53.45 27.30 -100.10
CA GLU A 494 53.33 28.40 -99.13
C GLU A 494 52.00 28.35 -98.37
N ARG A 495 50.88 28.15 -99.07
CA ARG A 495 49.56 27.98 -98.43
C ARG A 495 49.49 26.75 -97.53
N SER A 496 50.14 25.66 -97.94
CA SER A 496 50.20 24.42 -97.15
C SER A 496 51.08 24.59 -95.91
N ALA A 497 52.19 25.31 -96.01
CA ALA A 497 53.06 25.65 -94.89
C ALA A 497 52.33 26.53 -93.87
N ASP A 498 51.61 27.57 -94.32
CA ASP A 498 50.82 28.42 -93.42
C ASP A 498 49.69 27.67 -92.73
N ALA A 499 48.97 26.79 -93.45
CA ALA A 499 47.97 25.92 -92.85
C ALA A 499 48.59 24.97 -91.82
N THR A 500 49.77 24.41 -92.12
CA THR A 500 50.50 23.51 -91.21
C THR A 500 50.96 24.23 -89.94
N ARG A 501 51.43 25.48 -90.04
CA ARG A 501 51.75 26.32 -88.86
C ARG A 501 50.54 26.56 -87.98
N GLN A 502 49.37 26.83 -88.58
CA GLN A 502 48.12 27.01 -87.82
C GLN A 502 47.71 25.71 -87.11
N ILE A 503 47.81 24.56 -87.78
CA ILE A 503 47.53 23.25 -87.17
C ILE A 503 48.55 22.97 -86.04
N SER A 504 49.83 23.23 -86.24
CA SER A 504 50.88 23.06 -85.21
C SER A 504 50.59 23.91 -83.96
N ALA A 505 50.17 25.16 -84.14
CA ALA A 505 49.76 26.02 -83.03
C ALA A 505 48.54 25.46 -82.28
N LEU A 506 47.53 24.94 -82.99
CA LEU A 506 46.37 24.29 -82.38
C LEU A 506 46.75 23.01 -81.63
N VAL A 507 47.62 22.17 -82.21
CA VAL A 507 48.11 20.94 -81.58
C VAL A 507 48.88 21.27 -80.29
N LYS A 508 49.73 22.29 -80.31
CA LYS A 508 50.47 22.73 -79.11
C LYS A 508 49.54 23.26 -78.02
N ALA A 509 48.48 23.97 -78.39
CA ALA A 509 47.44 24.39 -77.47
C ALA A 509 46.73 23.17 -76.84
N ILE A 510 46.32 22.18 -77.65
CA ILE A 510 45.71 20.93 -77.17
C ILE A 510 46.66 20.18 -76.22
N GLN A 511 47.96 20.07 -76.55
CA GLN A 511 48.96 19.44 -75.69
C GLN A 511 49.02 20.15 -74.31
N THR A 512 49.05 21.48 -74.30
CA THR A 512 49.08 22.28 -73.06
C THR A 512 47.79 22.07 -72.25
N ASP A 513 46.63 22.18 -72.89
CA ASP A 513 45.32 21.97 -72.25
C ASP A 513 45.18 20.55 -71.68
N THR A 514 45.69 19.52 -72.39
CA THR A 514 45.67 18.14 -71.89
C THR A 514 46.55 17.97 -70.66
N GLN A 515 47.72 18.63 -70.61
CA GLN A 515 48.62 18.55 -69.47
C GLN A 515 48.04 19.25 -68.24
N ASP A 516 47.44 20.43 -68.43
CA ASP A 516 46.70 21.14 -67.39
C ASP A 516 45.50 20.34 -66.88
N ALA A 517 44.77 19.67 -67.79
CA ALA A 517 43.66 18.80 -67.41
C ALA A 517 44.11 17.58 -66.59
N VAL A 518 45.26 16.96 -66.91
CA VAL A 518 45.83 15.89 -66.08
C VAL A 518 46.19 16.41 -64.68
N ALA A 519 46.85 17.57 -64.59
CA ALA A 519 47.20 18.17 -63.29
C ALA A 519 45.94 18.54 -62.46
N ALA A 520 44.85 18.94 -63.11
CA ALA A 520 43.57 19.16 -62.44
C ALA A 520 42.93 17.84 -61.95
N MET A 521 43.06 16.74 -62.70
CA MET A 521 42.57 15.42 -62.31
C MET A 521 43.35 14.85 -61.11
N GLU A 522 44.66 15.07 -61.04
CA GLU A 522 45.49 14.67 -59.88
C GLU A 522 45.07 15.42 -58.60
N ARG A 523 44.90 16.75 -58.68
CA ARG A 523 44.38 17.54 -57.56
C ARG A 523 42.98 17.10 -57.13
N SER A 524 42.11 16.80 -58.09
CA SER A 524 40.77 16.29 -57.81
C SER A 524 40.81 14.93 -57.12
N THR A 525 41.72 14.04 -57.53
CA THR A 525 41.94 12.74 -56.88
C THR A 525 42.34 12.93 -55.42
N GLN A 526 43.26 13.85 -55.13
CA GLN A 526 43.68 14.15 -53.77
C GLN A 526 42.51 14.69 -52.92
N GLY A 527 41.70 15.60 -53.48
CA GLY A 527 40.51 16.14 -52.81
C GLY A 527 39.47 15.06 -52.47
N VAL A 528 39.25 14.09 -53.37
CA VAL A 528 38.34 12.96 -53.12
C VAL A 528 38.87 12.02 -52.04
N VAL A 529 40.17 11.74 -52.03
CA VAL A 529 40.80 10.89 -50.99
C VAL A 529 40.67 11.54 -49.61
N GLU A 530 40.93 12.85 -49.51
CA GLU A 530 40.79 13.55 -48.25
C GLU A 530 39.32 13.65 -47.79
N GLY A 531 38.40 13.87 -48.74
CA GLY A 531 36.96 13.81 -48.46
C GLY A 531 36.53 12.44 -47.91
N ALA A 532 37.06 11.35 -48.48
CA ALA A 532 36.73 10.00 -48.05
C ALA A 532 37.24 9.74 -46.63
N ARG A 533 38.47 10.20 -46.32
CA ARG A 533 39.07 10.11 -44.99
C ARG A 533 38.29 10.89 -43.93
N LEU A 534 37.82 12.09 -44.26
CA LEU A 534 36.99 12.90 -43.35
C LEU A 534 35.63 12.24 -43.09
N SER A 535 35.01 11.69 -44.14
CA SER A 535 33.76 10.94 -44.02
C SER A 535 33.92 9.70 -43.16
N ASP A 536 34.99 8.94 -43.34
CA ASP A 536 35.33 7.76 -42.51
C ASP A 536 35.51 8.13 -41.02
N SER A 537 36.18 9.26 -40.75
CA SER A 537 36.33 9.78 -39.39
C SER A 537 34.97 10.15 -38.75
N ALA A 538 34.06 10.74 -39.53
CA ALA A 538 32.69 11.01 -39.08
C ALA A 538 31.90 9.72 -38.80
N GLY A 539 32.08 8.68 -39.63
CA GLY A 539 31.48 7.35 -39.42
C GLY A 539 31.96 6.69 -38.12
N THR A 540 33.24 6.84 -37.80
CA THR A 540 33.81 6.37 -36.52
C THR A 540 33.18 7.08 -35.33
N ALA A 541 33.01 8.41 -35.39
CA ALA A 541 32.35 9.18 -34.33
C ALA A 541 30.88 8.77 -34.13
N LEU A 542 30.15 8.52 -35.22
CA LEU A 542 28.77 8.02 -35.16
C LEU A 542 28.67 6.62 -34.56
N THR A 543 29.65 5.75 -34.84
CA THR A 543 29.73 4.42 -34.21
C THR A 543 29.94 4.52 -32.70
N GLU A 544 30.74 5.49 -32.23
CA GLU A 544 30.91 5.73 -30.80
C GLU A 544 29.63 6.29 -30.16
N ILE A 545 28.87 7.16 -30.86
CA ILE A 545 27.56 7.63 -30.40
C ILE A 545 26.56 6.48 -30.28
N ASP A 546 26.52 5.54 -31.23
CA ASP A 546 25.70 4.32 -31.15
C ASP A 546 26.05 3.52 -29.88
N ARG A 547 27.35 3.26 -29.64
CA ARG A 547 27.83 2.53 -28.46
C ARG A 547 27.42 3.20 -27.15
N VAL A 548 27.64 4.50 -27.02
CA VAL A 548 27.28 5.28 -25.83
C VAL A 548 25.77 5.32 -25.63
N SER A 549 24.99 5.47 -26.70
CA SER A 549 23.52 5.50 -26.63
C SER A 549 22.95 4.15 -26.19
N ARG A 550 23.51 3.03 -26.64
CA ARG A 550 23.14 1.69 -26.15
C ARG A 550 23.43 1.53 -24.66
N ARG A 551 24.62 1.97 -24.23
CA ARG A 551 25.00 1.92 -22.82
C ARG A 551 24.08 2.78 -21.95
N LEU A 552 23.68 3.95 -22.46
CA LEU A 552 22.73 4.83 -21.78
C LEU A 552 21.36 4.16 -21.64
N ALA A 553 20.87 3.47 -22.67
CA ALA A 553 19.63 2.71 -22.60
C ALA A 553 19.66 1.59 -21.55
N GLU A 554 20.77 0.83 -21.46
CA GLU A 554 20.97 -0.19 -20.41
C GLU A 554 20.95 0.42 -18.99
N LEU A 555 21.64 1.54 -18.79
CA LEU A 555 21.67 2.22 -17.48
C LEU A 555 20.29 2.72 -17.08
N ILE A 556 19.50 3.22 -18.03
CA ILE A 556 18.14 3.68 -17.77
C ILE A 556 17.22 2.52 -17.40
N GLU A 557 17.38 1.36 -18.04
CA GLU A 557 16.66 0.14 -17.66
C GLU A 557 17.00 -0.31 -16.24
N GLN A 558 18.26 -0.22 -15.84
CA GLN A 558 18.69 -0.47 -14.46
C GLN A 558 18.08 0.52 -13.47
N ILE A 559 18.05 1.82 -13.81
CA ILE A 559 17.39 2.86 -12.99
C ILE A 559 15.92 2.52 -12.83
N SER A 560 15.21 2.20 -13.90
CA SER A 560 13.77 1.84 -13.88
C SER A 560 13.51 0.61 -13.00
N SER A 561 14.36 -0.42 -13.10
CA SER A 561 14.28 -1.60 -12.22
C SER A 561 14.51 -1.22 -10.75
N SER A 562 15.46 -0.34 -10.47
CA SER A 562 15.77 0.10 -9.12
C SER A 562 14.65 0.94 -8.50
N THR A 563 14.11 1.91 -9.25
CA THR A 563 12.97 2.71 -8.78
C THR A 563 11.72 1.88 -8.58
N SER A 564 11.48 0.87 -9.42
CA SER A 564 10.38 -0.08 -9.19
C SER A 564 10.53 -0.83 -7.86
N ARG A 565 11.74 -1.29 -7.52
CA ARG A 565 12.01 -1.91 -6.21
C ARG A 565 11.85 -0.92 -5.06
N GLU A 566 12.35 0.31 -5.20
CA GLU A 566 12.18 1.35 -4.19
C GLU A 566 10.71 1.69 -3.95
N ALA A 567 9.88 1.69 -4.99
CA ALA A 567 8.43 1.91 -4.84
C ALA A 567 7.76 0.81 -4.00
N VAL A 568 8.17 -0.45 -4.19
CA VAL A 568 7.68 -1.58 -3.37
C VAL A 568 8.10 -1.38 -1.91
N LEU A 569 9.38 -1.08 -1.66
CA LEU A 569 9.89 -0.83 -0.31
C LEU A 569 9.19 0.37 0.36
N ALA A 570 8.91 1.44 -0.39
CA ALA A 570 8.17 2.59 0.13
C ALA A 570 6.76 2.20 0.61
N ASN A 571 6.07 1.34 -0.14
CA ASN A 571 4.76 0.82 0.28
C ASN A 571 4.86 -0.05 1.54
N GLU A 572 5.88 -0.92 1.65
CA GLU A 572 6.12 -1.71 2.86
C GLU A 572 6.39 -0.82 4.08
N VAL A 573 7.18 0.24 3.92
CA VAL A 573 7.42 1.22 5.00
C VAL A 573 6.13 1.94 5.38
N ALA A 574 5.29 2.31 4.41
CA ALA A 574 3.99 2.93 4.68
C ALA A 574 3.05 2.01 5.49
N ASP A 575 3.01 0.72 5.14
CA ASP A 575 2.22 -0.28 5.88
C ASP A 575 2.75 -0.47 7.31
N ASN A 576 4.07 -0.56 7.48
CA ASN A 576 4.70 -0.60 8.80
C ASN A 576 4.38 0.63 9.64
N ILE A 577 4.36 1.83 9.05
CA ILE A 577 3.97 3.06 9.74
C ILE A 577 2.51 3.00 10.20
N GLN A 578 1.61 2.46 9.38
CA GLN A 578 0.21 2.28 9.75
C GLN A 578 0.05 1.28 10.90
N HIS A 579 0.82 0.19 10.88
CA HIS A 579 0.83 -0.77 11.98
C HIS A 579 1.38 -0.14 13.28
N ILE A 580 2.48 0.61 13.21
CA ILE A 580 3.03 1.32 14.37
C ILE A 580 2.02 2.34 14.90
N PHE A 581 1.33 3.08 14.01
CA PHE A 581 0.27 4.00 14.41
C PHE A 581 -0.81 3.31 15.26
N ALA A 582 -1.33 2.17 14.80
CA ALA A 582 -2.35 1.41 15.51
C ALA A 582 -1.86 0.91 16.87
N VAL A 583 -0.62 0.40 16.94
CA VAL A 583 -0.02 -0.07 18.20
C VAL A 583 0.19 1.08 19.17
N THR A 584 0.65 2.25 18.72
CA THR A 584 0.83 3.43 19.57
C THR A 584 -0.52 3.97 20.06
N GLU A 585 -1.56 3.97 19.23
CA GLU A 585 -2.92 4.35 19.64
C GLU A 585 -3.48 3.42 20.72
N GLN A 586 -3.37 2.10 20.50
CA GLN A 586 -3.76 1.10 21.50
C GLN A 586 -2.96 1.23 22.79
N THR A 587 -1.66 1.54 22.70
CA THR A 587 -0.82 1.80 23.87
C THR A 587 -1.31 3.02 24.64
N GLY A 588 -1.64 4.11 23.96
CA GLY A 588 -2.21 5.31 24.56
C GLY A 588 -3.56 5.05 25.24
N GLU A 589 -4.44 4.27 24.62
CA GLU A 589 -5.72 3.85 25.20
C GLU A 589 -5.52 2.98 26.45
N GLY A 590 -4.72 1.91 26.36
CA GLY A 590 -4.42 1.03 27.48
C GLY A 590 -3.77 1.76 28.66
N THR A 591 -2.96 2.78 28.38
CA THR A 591 -2.38 3.66 29.39
C THR A 591 -3.45 4.53 30.08
N ARG A 592 -4.42 5.07 29.34
CA ARG A 592 -5.56 5.81 29.95
C ARG A 592 -6.39 4.91 30.85
N THR A 593 -6.69 3.70 30.41
CA THR A 593 -7.43 2.71 31.21
C THR A 593 -6.66 2.35 32.47
N THR A 594 -5.34 2.13 32.37
CA THR A 594 -4.47 1.88 33.53
C THR A 594 -4.50 3.05 34.51
N ALA A 595 -4.37 4.29 34.03
CA ALA A 595 -4.44 5.49 34.88
C ALA A 595 -5.80 5.63 35.58
N GLN A 596 -6.90 5.26 34.93
CA GLN A 596 -8.23 5.26 35.53
C GLN A 596 -8.35 4.20 36.64
N GLN A 597 -7.95 2.96 36.36
CA GLN A 597 -7.97 1.86 37.34
C GLN A 597 -7.08 2.17 38.56
N VAL A 598 -5.95 2.83 38.34
CA VAL A 598 -5.03 3.26 39.40
C VAL A 598 -5.66 4.34 40.28
N ARG A 599 -6.42 5.28 39.69
CA ARG A 599 -7.19 6.28 40.45
C ARG A 599 -8.28 5.62 41.29
N GLU A 600 -8.98 4.62 40.77
CA GLU A 600 -9.96 3.83 41.53
C GLU A 600 -9.30 3.05 42.67
N LEU A 601 -8.15 2.40 42.43
CA LEU A 601 -7.37 1.73 43.47
C LEU A 601 -6.90 2.68 44.56
N SER A 602 -6.46 3.89 44.19
CA SER A 602 -6.08 4.94 45.14
C SER A 602 -7.26 5.34 46.02
N HIS A 603 -8.45 5.48 45.44
CA HIS A 603 -9.69 5.77 46.19
C HIS A 603 -10.04 4.64 47.16
N MET A 604 -10.02 3.38 46.70
CA MET A 604 -10.29 2.21 47.56
C MET A 604 -9.27 2.08 48.71
N ALA A 605 -8.00 2.38 48.45
CA ALA A 605 -6.96 2.37 49.48
C ALA A 605 -7.20 3.45 50.54
N GLU A 606 -7.69 4.63 50.13
CA GLU A 606 -8.05 5.71 51.05
C GLU A 606 -9.31 5.37 51.87
N GLU A 607 -10.34 4.79 51.26
CA GLU A 607 -11.53 4.29 51.96
C GLU A 607 -11.17 3.19 52.98
N LEU A 608 -10.29 2.27 52.61
CA LEU A 608 -9.78 1.22 53.51
C LEU A 608 -9.04 1.86 54.69
N ARG A 609 -8.16 2.83 54.41
CA ARG A 609 -7.41 3.58 55.43
C ARG A 609 -8.35 4.31 56.40
N GLN A 610 -9.40 4.96 55.90
CA GLN A 610 -10.41 5.63 56.72
C GLN A 610 -11.23 4.64 57.56
N SER A 611 -11.60 3.49 56.98
CA SER A 611 -12.35 2.44 57.68
C SER A 611 -11.58 1.86 58.87
N VAL A 612 -10.26 1.68 58.72
CA VAL A 612 -9.41 1.21 59.82
C VAL A 612 -8.93 2.31 60.76
N ALA A 613 -8.98 3.58 60.36
CA ALA A 613 -8.61 4.72 61.22
C ALA A 613 -9.55 4.91 62.43
N ARG A 614 -10.74 4.30 62.40
CA ARG A 614 -11.64 4.23 63.56
C ARG A 614 -11.03 3.43 64.73
N PHE A 615 -10.15 2.48 64.43
CA PHE A 615 -9.50 1.65 65.44
C PHE A 615 -8.21 2.33 65.93
N LYS A 616 -8.12 2.62 67.23
CA LYS A 616 -6.89 3.12 67.85
C LYS A 616 -5.99 1.97 68.21
N ILE A 617 -4.73 2.03 67.79
CA ILE A 617 -3.74 0.97 67.98
C ILE A 617 -2.46 1.45 68.70
N ALA A 618 -2.34 2.75 68.98
CA ALA A 618 -1.29 3.37 69.78
C ALA A 618 -1.70 4.77 70.24
#